data_AF-A0A096DNU7-F1
#
_entry.id   AF-A0A096DNU7-F1
#
_cell.length_a   1.000
_cell.length_b   1.000
_cell.length_c   1.000
_cell.angle_alpha   90.00
_cell.angle_beta   90.00
_cell.angle_gamma   90.00
#
_symmetry.space_group_name_H-M   'P 1'
#
loop_
_entity.id
_entity.type
_entity.pdbx_description
1 polymer ?
#
loop_
_entity_poly.entity_id
_entity_poly.type
_entity_poly.pdbx_seq_one_letter_code
_entity_poly.pdbx_strand_id
1 'polypeptide(L)'
;MRKINVNKIIDKVKEMCIKANYELGGDVLKKLYDARDREQSPIGRDILDKLILNANIAKNEQMSICQDTGMAVFFVEIGQDVYIESCKIKQP
;
A
#
# COMPACT_ATOMS: atom_id res chain seq x y z
N MET A 1 -0.23 25.00 -19.97
CA MET A 1 -0.70 23.61 -20.17
C MET A 1 0.45 22.60 -20.03
N ARG A 2 0.44 21.78 -18.98
CA ARG A 2 1.39 20.68 -18.75
C ARG A 2 0.80 19.37 -19.29
N LYS A 3 1.54 18.67 -20.16
CA LYS A 3 1.13 17.36 -20.67
C LYS A 3 1.70 16.23 -19.81
N ILE A 4 0.87 15.28 -19.44
CA ILE A 4 1.27 14.05 -18.72
C ILE A 4 0.78 12.85 -19.53
N ASN A 5 1.71 12.00 -19.94
CA ASN A 5 1.36 10.75 -20.62
C ASN A 5 0.69 9.78 -19.63
N VAL A 6 -0.44 9.19 -20.04
CA VAL A 6 -1.24 8.28 -19.21
C VAL A 6 -0.43 7.09 -18.65
N ASN A 7 0.56 6.58 -19.39
CA ASN A 7 1.37 5.44 -18.93
C ASN A 7 2.14 5.77 -17.65
N LYS A 8 2.59 7.03 -17.47
CA LYS A 8 3.25 7.45 -16.23
C LYS A 8 2.31 7.36 -15.03
N ILE A 9 1.02 7.63 -15.22
CA ILE A 9 0.01 7.52 -14.17
C ILE A 9 -0.23 6.04 -13.86
N ILE A 10 -0.42 5.22 -14.89
CA ILE A 10 -0.63 3.77 -14.77
C ILE A 10 0.53 3.12 -14.00
N ASP A 11 1.77 3.41 -14.40
CA ASP A 11 2.96 2.84 -13.76
C ASP A 11 3.05 3.24 -12.28
N LYS A 12 2.82 4.53 -11.97
CA LYS A 12 2.89 5.03 -10.59
C LYS A 12 1.75 4.50 -9.71
N VAL A 13 0.54 4.39 -10.25
CA VAL A 13 -0.59 3.80 -9.54
C VAL A 13 -0.35 2.30 -9.30
N LYS A 14 0.16 1.56 -10.29
CA LYS A 14 0.53 0.15 -10.14
C LYS A 14 1.58 -0.03 -9.03
N GLU A 15 2.68 0.71 -9.09
CA GLU A 15 3.74 0.67 -8.06
C GLU A 15 3.17 0.96 -6.66
N MET A 16 2.31 1.98 -6.54
CA MET A 16 1.69 2.37 -5.28
C MET A 16 0.76 1.29 -4.72
N CYS A 17 -0.12 0.71 -5.54
CA CYS A 17 -1.03 -0.35 -5.12
C CYS A 17 -0.28 -1.62 -4.67
N ILE A 18 0.77 -2.00 -5.41
CA ILE A 18 1.62 -3.15 -5.04
C ILE A 18 2.29 -2.87 -3.69
N LYS A 19 2.94 -1.72 -3.55
CA LYS A 19 3.63 -1.33 -2.33
C LYS A 19 2.69 -1.29 -1.12
N ALA A 20 1.50 -0.71 -1.28
CA ALA A 20 0.51 -0.61 -0.20
C ALA A 20 0.03 -1.98 0.30
N ASN A 21 0.05 -3.02 -0.55
CA ASN A 21 -0.32 -4.39 -0.16
C ASN A 21 0.83 -5.15 0.52
N TYR A 22 2.08 -4.78 0.27
CA TYR A 22 3.26 -5.49 0.79
C TYR A 22 3.83 -4.83 2.05
N GLU A 23 3.71 -3.51 2.16
CA GLU A 23 4.34 -2.72 3.20
C GLU A 23 3.31 -2.00 4.06
N LEU A 24 3.29 -2.29 5.37
CA LEU A 24 2.64 -1.42 6.33
C LEU A 24 3.38 -0.09 6.44
N GLY A 25 2.61 0.99 6.64
CA GLY A 25 3.15 2.29 7.02
C GLY A 25 4.06 2.17 8.24
N GLY A 26 5.19 2.89 8.23
CA GLY A 26 6.17 2.80 9.31
C GLY A 26 5.62 3.26 10.66
N ASP A 27 4.64 4.17 10.64
CA ASP A 27 3.87 4.60 11.81
C ASP A 27 3.01 3.46 12.39
N VAL A 28 2.29 2.73 11.55
CA VAL A 28 1.48 1.56 11.94
C VAL A 28 2.39 0.45 12.49
N LEU A 29 3.46 0.12 11.78
CA LEU A 29 4.41 -0.91 12.21
C LEU A 29 5.05 -0.54 13.55
N LYS A 30 5.46 0.71 13.74
CA LYS A 30 5.96 1.20 15.03
C LYS A 30 4.92 1.03 16.14
N LYS A 31 3.65 1.36 15.88
CA LYS A 31 2.57 1.19 16.87
C LYS A 31 2.32 -0.27 17.22
N LEU A 32 2.51 -1.21 16.28
CA LEU A 32 2.44 -2.64 16.57
C LEU A 32 3.55 -3.06 17.55
N TYR A 33 4.80 -2.63 17.33
CA TYR A 33 5.90 -2.87 18.28
C TYR A 33 5.62 -2.24 19.65
N ASP A 34 5.23 -0.95 19.68
CA ASP A 34 4.89 -0.25 20.93
C ASP A 34 3.74 -0.92 21.70
N ALA A 35 2.77 -1.51 20.99
CA ALA A 35 1.65 -2.24 21.59
C ALA A 35 2.12 -3.59 22.14
N ARG A 36 2.94 -4.31 21.37
CA ARG A 36 3.51 -5.61 21.75
C ARG A 36 4.29 -5.51 23.07
N ASP A 37 5.08 -4.47 23.23
CA ASP A 37 5.92 -4.27 24.41
C ASP A 37 5.13 -3.87 25.67
N ARG A 38 3.97 -3.24 25.50
CA ARG A 38 3.09 -2.82 26.61
C ARG A 38 2.02 -3.84 26.98
N GLU A 39 1.73 -4.79 26.10
CA GLU A 39 0.70 -5.81 26.29
C GLU A 39 1.04 -6.73 27.48
N GLN A 40 0.08 -6.89 28.39
CA GLN A 40 0.23 -7.68 29.61
C GLN A 40 -0.20 -9.14 29.40
N SER A 41 -1.18 -9.36 28.52
CA SER A 41 -1.66 -10.68 28.16
C SER A 41 -0.60 -11.45 27.37
N PRO A 42 -0.16 -12.62 27.83
CA PRO A 42 0.77 -13.46 27.05
C PRO A 42 0.22 -13.82 25.68
N ILE A 43 -1.09 -14.08 25.59
CA ILE A 43 -1.78 -14.40 24.33
C ILE A 43 -1.83 -13.16 23.43
N GLY A 44 -2.11 -11.98 23.99
CA GLY A 44 -2.13 -10.74 23.22
C GLY A 44 -0.76 -10.42 22.62
N ARG A 45 0.31 -10.63 23.39
CA ARG A 45 1.69 -10.44 22.92
C ARG A 45 2.05 -11.40 21.79
N ASP A 46 1.69 -12.68 21.89
CA ASP A 46 1.91 -13.68 20.83
C ASP A 46 1.17 -13.31 19.53
N ILE A 47 -0.06 -12.80 19.61
CA ILE A 47 -0.82 -12.33 18.45
C ILE A 47 -0.10 -11.13 17.80
N LEU A 48 0.37 -10.17 18.59
CA LEU A 48 1.10 -9.01 18.06
C LEU A 48 2.43 -9.42 17.41
N ASP A 49 3.16 -10.36 18.01
CA ASP A 49 4.39 -10.93 17.43
C ASP A 49 4.11 -11.58 16.06
N LYS A 50 2.99 -12.31 15.91
CA LYS A 50 2.57 -12.90 14.63
C LYS A 50 2.18 -11.84 13.59
N LEU A 51 1.48 -10.78 13.99
CA LEU A 51 1.12 -9.68 13.08
C LEU A 51 2.38 -8.96 12.56
N ILE A 52 3.34 -8.71 13.44
CA ILE A 52 4.64 -8.12 13.09
C ILE A 52 5.42 -9.04 12.15
N LEU A 53 5.49 -10.34 12.46
CA LEU A 53 6.13 -11.33 11.61
C LEU A 53 5.50 -11.36 10.21
N ASN A 54 4.18 -11.40 10.12
CA ASN A 54 3.44 -11.38 8.87
C ASN A 54 3.76 -10.12 8.04
N ALA A 55 3.78 -8.94 8.69
CA ALA A 55 4.15 -7.69 8.02
C ALA A 55 5.59 -7.70 7.47
N ASN A 56 6.53 -8.30 8.20
CA ASN A 56 7.91 -8.43 7.75
C ASN A 56 8.05 -9.42 6.58
N ILE A 57 7.33 -10.56 6.64
CA ILE A 57 7.30 -11.54 5.54
C ILE A 57 6.72 -10.90 4.27
N ALA A 58 5.56 -10.26 4.38
CA ALA A 58 4.90 -9.58 3.26
C ALA A 58 5.84 -8.60 2.54
N LYS A 59 6.58 -7.80 3.32
CA LYS A 59 7.56 -6.86 2.79
C LYS A 59 8.77 -7.55 2.13
N ASN A 60 9.35 -8.55 2.78
CA ASN A 60 10.59 -9.19 2.31
C ASN A 60 10.36 -10.11 1.12
N GLU A 61 9.27 -10.87 1.14
CA GLU A 61 8.90 -11.83 0.09
C GLU A 61 8.10 -11.17 -1.05
N GLN A 62 7.83 -9.86 -0.95
CA GLN A 62 7.02 -9.10 -1.89
C GLN A 62 5.67 -9.77 -2.17
N MET A 63 4.96 -10.11 -1.10
CA MET A 63 3.65 -10.74 -1.15
C MET A 63 2.61 -9.94 -0.35
N SER A 64 1.33 -10.11 -0.67
CA SER A 64 0.27 -9.36 0.02
C SER A 64 0.24 -9.75 1.51
N ILE A 65 0.14 -8.73 2.36
CA ILE A 65 0.04 -8.91 3.81
C ILE A 65 -1.27 -9.61 4.24
N CYS A 66 -2.29 -9.55 3.40
CA CYS A 66 -3.59 -10.17 3.60
C CYS A 66 -4.05 -10.88 2.31
N GLN A 67 -4.93 -11.87 2.46
CA GLN A 67 -5.63 -12.51 1.35
C GLN A 67 -6.60 -11.56 0.65
N ASP A 68 -7.32 -10.74 1.44
CA ASP A 68 -8.20 -9.70 0.91
C ASP A 68 -7.38 -8.41 0.73
N THR A 69 -7.15 -8.03 -0.52
CA THR A 69 -6.39 -6.82 -0.90
C THR A 69 -7.25 -5.56 -0.90
N GLY A 70 -8.54 -5.68 -0.58
CA GLY A 70 -9.48 -4.58 -0.51
C GLY A 70 -9.81 -3.96 -1.87
N MET A 71 -10.34 -2.73 -1.81
CA MET A 71 -10.78 -1.94 -2.97
C MET A 71 -9.88 -0.71 -3.16
N ALA A 72 -9.45 -0.47 -4.38
CA ALA A 72 -8.62 0.68 -4.71
C ALA A 72 -9.47 1.97 -4.76
N VAL A 73 -9.22 2.89 -3.83
CA VAL A 73 -9.87 4.21 -3.76
C VAL A 73 -8.81 5.28 -3.89
N PHE A 74 -8.98 6.19 -4.85
CA PHE A 74 -8.03 7.26 -5.13
C PHE A 74 -8.71 8.62 -4.96
N PHE A 75 -8.10 9.47 -4.13
CA PHE A 75 -8.41 10.88 -4.06
C PHE A 75 -7.40 11.61 -4.95
N VAL A 76 -7.89 12.28 -5.99
CA VAL A 76 -7.02 12.88 -7.02
C VAL A 76 -7.32 14.36 -7.12
N GLU A 77 -6.27 15.17 -6.92
CA GLU A 77 -6.30 16.59 -7.22
C GLU A 77 -5.55 16.83 -8.54
N ILE A 78 -6.20 17.50 -9.48
CA ILE A 78 -5.64 17.78 -10.81
C ILE A 78 -5.69 19.29 -11.04
N GLY A 79 -4.55 19.87 -11.37
CA GLY A 79 -4.48 21.29 -11.72
C GLY A 79 -5.20 21.58 -13.05
N GLN A 80 -5.85 22.75 -13.14
CA GLN A 80 -6.65 23.18 -14.29
C GLN A 80 -5.92 23.10 -15.64
N ASP A 81 -4.60 23.33 -15.65
CA ASP A 81 -3.75 23.36 -16.85
C ASP A 81 -3.09 22.02 -17.16
N VAL A 82 -3.51 20.91 -16.54
CA VAL A 82 -2.98 19.57 -16.79
C VAL A 82 -3.79 18.88 -17.88
N TYR A 83 -3.09 18.45 -18.94
CA TYR A 83 -3.65 17.62 -20.00
C TYR A 83 -3.09 16.20 -19.90
N ILE A 84 -3.97 15.22 -19.66
CA ILE A 84 -3.60 13.81 -19.66
C ILE A 84 -3.65 13.30 -21.11
N GLU A 85 -2.49 13.02 -21.66
CA GLU A 85 -2.34 12.52 -23.02
C GLU A 85 -2.52 11.01 -23.02
N SER A 86 -3.63 10.53 -23.59
CA SER A 86 -3.91 9.11 -23.74
C SER A 86 -3.26 8.56 -25.01
N CYS A 87 -2.73 7.34 -24.92
CA CYS A 87 -2.50 6.49 -26.08
C CYS A 87 -3.74 5.58 -26.20
N LYS A 88 -4.17 5.22 -27.42
CA LYS A 88 -5.35 4.37 -27.66
C LYS A 88 -5.43 3.23 -26.63
N ILE A 89 -6.38 3.31 -25.72
CA ILE A 89 -6.71 2.22 -24.81
C ILE A 89 -7.33 1.14 -25.69
N LYS A 90 -6.64 0.01 -25.88
CA LYS A 90 -7.33 -1.22 -26.32
C LYS A 90 -8.31 -1.55 -25.19
N GLN A 91 -9.58 -1.28 -25.42
CA GLN A 91 -10.63 -1.84 -24.57
C GLN A 91 -10.55 -3.37 -24.70
N PRO A 92 -10.60 -4.13 -23.59
CA PRO A 92 -10.87 -5.56 -23.66
C PRO A 92 -12.27 -5.83 -24.23
#